data_AF-A0A812M5H6-F1
#
_entry.id   AF-A0A812M5H6-F1
#
_cell.length_a   1.000
_cell.length_b   1.000
_cell.length_c   1.000
_cell.angle_alpha   90.00
_cell.angle_beta   90.00
_cell.angle_gamma   90.00
#
_symmetry.space_group_name_H-M   'P 1'
#
loop_
_entity.id
_entity.type
_entity.pdbx_description
1 polymer ?
#
loop_
_entity_poly.entity_id
_entity_poly.type
_entity_poly.pdbx_seq_one_letter_code
_entity_poly.pdbx_strand_id
1 'polypeptide(L)'
;MVVPEGYVPVVAFKFCPPSGIFFQLGMYLFDGVNDILQIGTFLLHRDWWFAGFMTLFVLVNLAATIFEMEAQSKLKRFDPLGEARLCVARGVLTDAWEMMLSCERNIEAPSTGLIGPYGASLLQLTPLQAASCLYGLYSSAKAMAEGRMQVEVKTGADAGASALKAVRPVKAAMLSAWYLGAFAAELAAFAVASAVLHPMITVPGYLLGGMANGAAAWWAGARDYVQTAATTFITVVFAMVGEQTKSFFKTKASIAKGPGFIPAASILLRLMAWTALCFLDLPNGLLPLGSLGRPMGLPVLREKFLEPAAASQKALACFTSQLWVSFKPEANATSMSLTEEVQFGACSWPAAGELNSASTIFNTCLLLLAMVLIPIHLCIVVGMLLLNPVYACEADNLPLKQEVEAKQREINAFATQNEQAAGQYELLSFLPD
;
A
#
# COMPACT_ATOMS: atom_id res chain seq x y z
N MET A 1 30.99 10.44 16.31
CA MET A 1 30.48 11.15 15.11
C MET A 1 30.06 12.53 15.54
N VAL A 2 30.81 13.55 15.14
CA VAL A 2 30.43 14.95 15.38
C VAL A 2 29.71 15.41 14.11
N VAL A 3 28.41 15.69 14.21
CA VAL A 3 27.65 16.35 13.15
C VAL A 3 28.22 17.78 13.04
N PRO A 4 28.61 18.27 11.86
CA PRO A 4 29.19 19.60 11.73
C PRO A 4 28.22 20.67 12.27
N GLU A 5 28.72 21.60 13.08
CA GLU A 5 27.95 22.75 13.54
C GLU A 5 27.51 23.58 12.33
N GLY A 6 26.19 23.76 12.17
CA GLY A 6 25.58 24.40 11.00
C GLY A 6 24.65 23.51 10.18
N TYR A 7 24.53 22.21 10.51
CA TYR A 7 23.62 21.27 9.86
C TYR A 7 22.16 21.57 10.23
N VAL A 8 21.50 22.44 9.47
CA VAL A 8 20.05 22.57 9.50
C VAL A 8 19.51 21.74 8.35
N PRO A 9 19.02 20.50 8.59
CA PRO A 9 18.37 19.74 7.54
C PRO A 9 17.19 20.57 7.03
N VAL A 10 17.07 20.69 5.69
CA VAL A 10 15.87 21.27 5.07
C VAL A 10 14.68 20.56 5.71
N VAL A 11 13.68 21.32 6.15
CA VAL A 11 12.49 20.85 6.90
C VAL A 11 11.80 19.64 6.23
N ALA A 12 12.05 19.41 4.93
CA ALA A 12 11.73 18.20 4.16
C ALA A 12 12.25 16.87 4.75
N PHE A 13 13.30 16.91 5.59
CA PHE A 13 14.01 15.76 6.15
C PHE A 13 13.68 15.45 7.61
N LYS A 14 12.68 16.12 8.19
CA LYS A 14 11.88 15.47 9.24
C LYS A 14 11.01 14.41 8.56
N PHE A 15 11.65 13.36 8.04
CA PHE A 15 10.99 12.13 7.66
C PHE A 15 10.21 11.69 8.90
N CYS A 16 8.89 11.64 8.79
CA CYS A 16 8.04 11.01 9.76
C CYS A 16 7.51 9.72 9.11
N PRO A 17 7.73 8.54 9.70
CA PRO A 17 8.36 8.33 11.00
C PRO A 17 9.88 8.65 10.99
N PRO A 18 10.50 8.94 12.16
CA PRO A 18 11.83 9.54 12.36
C PRO A 18 12.99 8.58 12.03
N SER A 19 12.89 7.88 10.92
CA SER A 19 13.67 6.70 10.66
C SER A 19 14.41 6.90 9.34
N GLY A 20 15.67 7.33 9.43
CA GLY A 20 16.51 7.67 8.28
C GLY A 20 16.71 6.54 7.27
N ILE A 21 17.48 6.81 6.22
CA ILE A 21 17.70 5.92 5.06
C ILE A 21 18.03 4.47 5.44
N PHE A 22 18.81 4.23 6.51
CA PHE A 22 19.13 2.88 6.97
C PHE A 22 17.95 2.10 7.54
N PHE A 23 16.97 2.78 8.17
CA PHE A 23 15.74 2.11 8.58
C PHE A 23 14.90 1.74 7.37
N GLN A 24 14.84 2.61 6.35
CA GLN A 24 14.16 2.29 5.10
C GLN A 24 14.81 1.08 4.41
N LEU A 25 16.14 0.99 4.41
CA LEU A 25 16.86 -0.20 3.94
C LEU A 25 16.49 -1.44 4.77
N GLY A 26 16.43 -1.31 6.09
CA GLY A 26 16.02 -2.40 6.99
C GLY A 26 14.60 -2.89 6.71
N MET A 27 13.66 -1.97 6.48
CA MET A 27 12.29 -2.30 6.10
C MET A 27 12.22 -3.00 4.75
N TYR A 28 12.94 -2.49 3.74
CA TYR A 28 13.03 -3.11 2.41
C TYR A 28 13.54 -4.57 2.48
N LEU A 29 14.58 -4.82 3.29
CA LEU A 29 15.09 -6.18 3.52
C LEU A 29 14.08 -7.05 4.29
N PHE A 30 13.39 -6.47 5.27
CA PHE A 30 12.38 -7.16 6.04
C PHE A 30 11.18 -7.56 5.18
N ASP A 31 10.77 -6.73 4.23
CA ASP A 31 9.74 -7.05 3.23
C ASP A 31 10.17 -8.26 2.39
N GLY A 32 11.42 -8.30 1.91
CA GLY A 32 11.95 -9.47 1.20
C GLY A 32 11.96 -10.76 2.04
N VAL A 33 12.25 -10.67 3.34
CA VAL A 33 12.16 -11.82 4.27
C VAL A 33 10.70 -12.26 4.43
N ASN A 34 9.78 -11.30 4.57
CA ASN A 34 8.37 -11.58 4.67
C ASN A 34 7.83 -12.29 3.41
N ASP A 35 8.26 -11.88 2.21
CA ASP A 35 7.86 -12.54 0.96
C ASP A 35 8.33 -13.99 0.91
N ILE A 36 9.56 -14.28 1.35
CA ILE A 36 10.07 -15.65 1.46
C ILE A 36 9.22 -16.48 2.43
N LEU A 37 8.80 -15.90 3.55
CA LEU A 37 7.92 -16.57 4.52
C LEU A 37 6.54 -16.87 3.92
N GLN A 38 5.97 -15.94 3.14
CA GLN A 38 4.67 -16.15 2.48
C GLN A 38 4.77 -17.20 1.36
N ILE A 39 5.81 -17.16 0.53
CA ILE A 39 6.09 -18.19 -0.48
C ILE A 39 6.25 -19.55 0.21
N GLY A 40 7.06 -19.62 1.27
CA GLY A 40 7.25 -20.82 2.07
C GLY A 40 5.94 -21.33 2.68
N THR A 41 5.05 -20.43 3.10
CA THR A 41 3.71 -20.77 3.59
C THR A 41 2.89 -21.49 2.52
N PHE A 42 2.85 -20.95 1.30
CA PHE A 42 2.13 -21.60 0.20
C PHE A 42 2.73 -22.96 -0.18
N LEU A 43 4.06 -23.07 -0.20
CA LEU A 43 4.76 -24.34 -0.46
C LEU A 43 4.43 -25.41 0.59
N LEU A 44 4.43 -25.03 1.88
CA LEU A 44 4.09 -25.95 2.99
C LEU A 44 2.65 -26.45 2.90
N HIS A 45 1.74 -25.62 2.40
CA HIS A 45 0.34 -26.00 2.18
C HIS A 45 0.09 -26.67 0.82
N ARG A 46 1.15 -26.92 0.03
CA ARG A 46 1.10 -27.53 -1.32
C ARG A 46 0.34 -26.69 -2.37
N ASP A 47 0.27 -25.39 -2.17
CA ASP A 47 -0.35 -24.43 -3.09
C ASP A 47 0.67 -23.86 -4.08
N TRP A 48 1.08 -24.71 -5.04
CA TRP A 48 2.12 -24.38 -6.02
C TRP A 48 1.79 -23.18 -6.91
N TRP A 49 0.50 -22.93 -7.19
CA TRP A 49 0.07 -21.79 -7.99
C TRP A 49 0.33 -20.46 -7.28
N PHE A 50 -0.08 -20.35 -6.01
CA PHE A 50 0.16 -19.13 -5.21
C PHE A 50 1.66 -18.89 -5.01
N ALA A 51 2.41 -19.94 -4.64
CA ALA A 51 3.86 -19.86 -4.51
C ALA A 51 4.53 -19.45 -5.83
N GLY A 52 4.12 -20.03 -6.95
CA GLY A 52 4.66 -19.75 -8.28
C GLY A 52 4.42 -18.31 -8.73
N PHE A 53 3.19 -17.81 -8.62
CA PHE A 53 2.88 -16.42 -8.98
C PHE A 53 3.63 -15.43 -8.08
N MET A 54 3.64 -15.66 -6.76
CA MET A 54 4.34 -14.77 -5.83
C MET A 54 5.85 -14.76 -6.12
N THR A 55 6.45 -15.93 -6.34
CA THR A 55 7.88 -16.05 -6.72
C THR A 55 8.17 -15.31 -8.02
N LEU A 56 7.31 -15.43 -9.04
CA LEU A 56 7.48 -14.73 -10.32
C LEU A 56 7.55 -13.22 -10.12
N PHE A 57 6.61 -12.63 -9.39
CA PHE A 57 6.58 -11.17 -9.17
C PHE A 57 7.76 -10.68 -8.32
N VAL A 58 8.14 -11.44 -7.29
CA VAL A 58 9.33 -11.12 -6.48
C VAL A 58 10.60 -11.16 -7.33
N LEU A 59 10.76 -12.17 -8.20
CA LEU A 59 11.92 -12.27 -9.10
C LEU A 59 11.93 -11.17 -10.17
N VAL A 60 10.78 -10.83 -10.75
CA VAL A 60 10.66 -9.73 -11.71
C VAL A 60 11.01 -8.40 -11.04
N ASN A 61 10.52 -8.15 -9.83
CA ASN A 61 10.87 -6.96 -9.05
C ASN A 61 12.36 -6.90 -8.74
N LEU A 62 12.95 -8.01 -8.29
CA LEU A 62 14.39 -8.09 -8.00
C LEU A 62 15.22 -7.83 -9.25
N ALA A 63 14.88 -8.47 -10.38
CA ALA A 63 15.59 -8.27 -11.64
C ALA A 63 15.49 -6.81 -12.11
N ALA A 64 14.29 -6.25 -12.14
CA ALA A 64 14.07 -4.85 -12.50
C ALA A 64 14.87 -3.90 -11.59
N THR A 65 14.85 -4.16 -10.28
CA THR A 65 15.56 -3.36 -9.28
C THR A 65 17.07 -3.39 -9.52
N ILE A 66 17.65 -4.56 -9.78
CA ILE A 66 19.09 -4.71 -10.07
C ILE A 66 19.48 -3.89 -11.30
N PHE A 67 18.77 -4.08 -12.42
CA PHE A 67 19.11 -3.41 -13.68
C PHE A 67 18.89 -1.89 -13.63
N GLU A 68 17.76 -1.44 -13.09
CA GLU A 68 17.44 0.00 -13.02
C GLU A 68 18.37 0.73 -12.05
N MET A 69 18.67 0.12 -10.89
CA MET A 69 19.57 0.71 -9.92
C MET A 69 21.00 0.80 -10.48
N GLU A 70 21.50 -0.25 -11.14
CA GLU A 70 22.82 -0.24 -11.77
C GLU A 70 22.92 0.84 -12.87
N ALA A 71 21.86 1.00 -13.67
CA ALA A 71 21.81 1.99 -14.73
C ALA A 71 21.86 3.44 -14.18
N GLN A 72 21.09 3.72 -13.13
CA GLN A 72 20.95 5.06 -12.54
C GLN A 72 22.01 5.40 -11.49
N SER A 73 22.67 4.39 -10.92
CA SER A 73 23.68 4.58 -9.88
C SER A 73 24.97 5.19 -10.43
N LYS A 74 25.56 6.10 -9.65
CA LYS A 74 26.94 6.58 -9.87
C LYS A 74 27.98 5.48 -9.61
N LEU A 75 27.64 4.48 -8.79
CA LEU A 75 28.50 3.34 -8.46
C LEU A 75 28.59 2.30 -9.60
N LYS A 76 27.70 2.37 -10.60
CA LYS A 76 27.64 1.44 -11.75
C LYS A 76 27.61 -0.03 -11.34
N ARG A 77 26.96 -0.33 -10.21
CA ARG A 77 26.73 -1.66 -9.68
C ARG A 77 25.51 -1.66 -8.77
N PHE A 78 24.91 -2.82 -8.57
CA PHE A 78 23.86 -3.00 -7.56
C PHE A 78 24.48 -3.00 -6.15
N ASP A 79 24.40 -1.87 -5.45
CA ASP A 79 24.93 -1.70 -4.08
C ASP A 79 23.97 -0.83 -3.23
N PRO A 80 22.90 -1.42 -2.67
CA PRO A 80 21.95 -0.69 -1.82
C PRO A 80 22.57 -0.04 -0.60
N LEU A 81 23.61 -0.64 -0.02
CA LEU A 81 24.29 -0.04 1.13
C LEU A 81 25.14 1.17 0.72
N GLY A 82 25.83 1.07 -0.42
CA GLY A 82 26.55 2.19 -1.03
C GLY A 82 25.62 3.35 -1.38
N GLU A 83 24.50 3.06 -2.03
CA GLU A 83 23.48 4.06 -2.36
C GLU A 83 22.84 4.70 -1.13
N ALA A 84 22.62 3.93 -0.06
CA ALA A 84 22.17 4.48 1.22
C ALA A 84 23.15 5.53 1.77
N ARG A 85 24.47 5.24 1.69
CA ARG A 85 25.52 6.18 2.12
C ARG A 85 25.55 7.43 1.23
N LEU A 86 25.39 7.26 -0.08
CA LEU A 86 25.30 8.39 -1.02
C LEU A 86 24.09 9.27 -0.72
N CYS A 87 22.92 8.68 -0.43
CA CYS A 87 21.74 9.44 -0.04
C CYS A 87 21.98 10.26 1.25
N VAL A 88 22.69 9.69 2.24
CA VAL A 88 23.05 10.40 3.47
C VAL A 88 24.02 11.55 3.18
N ALA A 89 25.03 11.32 2.34
CA ALA A 89 26.01 12.34 1.95
C ALA A 89 25.37 13.48 1.15
N ARG A 90 24.49 13.15 0.21
CA ARG A 90 23.73 14.11 -0.62
C ARG A 90 22.70 14.87 0.21
N GLY A 91 22.27 14.32 1.34
CA GLY A 91 21.19 14.85 2.17
C GLY A 91 19.81 14.76 1.51
N VAL A 92 19.70 14.05 0.38
CA VAL A 92 18.47 13.75 -0.36
C VAL A 92 18.60 12.37 -1.00
N LEU A 93 17.51 11.77 -1.49
CA LEU A 93 17.55 10.48 -2.19
C LEU A 93 18.30 10.60 -3.53
N THR A 94 19.05 9.56 -3.90
CA THR A 94 19.62 9.41 -5.24
C THR A 94 18.57 8.89 -6.21
N ASP A 95 18.76 9.13 -7.51
CA ASP A 95 17.86 8.63 -8.55
C ASP A 95 17.79 7.09 -8.57
N ALA A 96 18.93 6.43 -8.28
CA ALA A 96 19.01 4.98 -8.13
C ALA A 96 18.17 4.46 -6.96
N TRP A 97 18.19 5.16 -5.82
CA TRP A 97 17.35 4.83 -4.67
C TRP A 97 15.86 5.02 -4.97
N GLU A 98 15.50 6.12 -5.63
CA GLU A 98 14.11 6.34 -6.04
C GLU A 98 13.61 5.27 -7.02
N MET A 99 14.47 4.80 -7.93
CA MET A 99 14.13 3.71 -8.84
C MET A 99 13.97 2.37 -8.15
N MET A 100 14.87 2.02 -7.21
CA MET A 100 14.71 0.83 -6.37
C MET A 100 13.35 0.80 -5.67
N LEU A 101 12.98 1.89 -5.01
CA LEU A 101 11.68 2.00 -4.36
C LEU A 101 10.52 2.01 -5.36
N SER A 102 10.72 2.58 -6.56
CA SER A 102 9.69 2.59 -7.61
C SER A 102 9.37 1.18 -8.11
N CYS A 103 10.37 0.31 -8.23
CA CYS A 103 10.16 -1.10 -8.58
C CYS A 103 9.30 -1.81 -7.53
N GLU A 104 9.68 -1.71 -6.25
CA GLU A 104 8.92 -2.28 -5.12
C GLU A 104 7.46 -1.82 -5.14
N ARG A 105 7.24 -0.51 -5.17
CA ARG A 105 5.91 0.12 -5.02
C ARG A 105 4.95 -0.15 -6.18
N ASN A 106 5.47 -0.45 -7.38
CA ASN A 106 4.67 -0.63 -8.59
C ASN A 106 4.61 -2.08 -9.09
N ILE A 107 5.55 -2.95 -8.69
CA ILE A 107 5.63 -4.34 -9.17
C ILE A 107 5.37 -5.33 -8.04
N GLU A 108 6.19 -5.30 -6.99
CA GLU A 108 6.12 -6.27 -5.89
C GLU A 108 4.89 -6.00 -5.02
N ALA A 109 4.78 -4.81 -4.43
CA ALA A 109 3.74 -4.49 -3.45
C ALA A 109 2.30 -4.76 -3.94
N PRO A 110 1.91 -4.41 -5.18
CA PRO A 110 0.56 -4.72 -5.67
C PRO A 110 0.33 -6.22 -5.86
N SER A 111 1.38 -6.96 -6.23
CA SER A 111 1.29 -8.39 -6.54
C SER A 111 1.23 -9.21 -5.25
N THR A 112 2.16 -8.97 -4.33
CA THR A 112 2.21 -9.63 -3.02
C THR A 112 0.99 -9.25 -2.18
N GLY A 113 0.56 -7.98 -2.24
CA GLY A 113 -0.63 -7.48 -1.56
C GLY A 113 -1.94 -8.09 -2.07
N LEU A 114 -2.02 -8.50 -3.34
CA LEU A 114 -3.19 -9.20 -3.89
C LEU A 114 -3.15 -10.70 -3.63
N ILE A 115 -2.02 -11.34 -3.93
CA ILE A 115 -1.85 -12.79 -3.91
C ILE A 115 -1.78 -13.30 -2.47
N GLY A 116 -1.00 -12.64 -1.61
CA GLY A 116 -0.73 -13.05 -0.24
C GLY A 116 -2.01 -13.15 0.59
N PRO A 117 -2.77 -12.05 0.78
CA PRO A 117 -3.99 -12.07 1.57
C PRO A 117 -5.10 -12.96 1.00
N TYR A 118 -5.25 -12.99 -0.33
CA TYR A 118 -6.21 -13.88 -0.97
C TYR A 118 -5.86 -15.35 -0.72
N GLY A 119 -4.62 -15.77 -1.02
CA GLY A 119 -4.19 -17.14 -0.80
C GLY A 119 -4.25 -17.54 0.68
N ALA A 120 -3.79 -16.66 1.57
CA ALA A 120 -3.82 -16.89 3.02
C ALA A 120 -5.24 -17.10 3.57
N SER A 121 -6.25 -16.41 3.01
CA SER A 121 -7.66 -16.59 3.41
C SER A 121 -8.24 -17.97 3.04
N LEU A 122 -7.53 -18.74 2.21
CA LEU A 122 -7.89 -20.09 1.81
C LEU A 122 -7.22 -21.17 2.67
N LEU A 123 -6.27 -20.81 3.52
CA LEU A 123 -5.40 -21.73 4.25
C LEU A 123 -5.70 -21.83 5.74
N GLN A 124 -5.23 -22.91 6.36
CA GLN A 124 -5.12 -23.05 7.81
C GLN A 124 -3.76 -22.55 8.30
N LEU A 125 -3.67 -21.25 8.57
CA LEU A 125 -2.44 -20.56 8.94
C LEU A 125 -1.99 -20.91 10.37
N THR A 126 -0.68 -20.94 10.58
CA THR A 126 -0.09 -20.80 11.93
C THR A 126 -0.06 -19.32 12.34
N PRO A 127 0.14 -18.99 13.64
CA PRO A 127 0.21 -17.59 14.08
C PRO A 127 1.28 -16.76 13.36
N LEU A 128 2.44 -17.35 13.10
CA LEU A 128 3.52 -16.66 12.36
C LEU A 128 3.12 -16.37 10.92
N GLN A 129 2.44 -17.31 10.26
CA GLN A 129 1.97 -17.13 8.89
C GLN A 129 0.86 -16.08 8.81
N ALA A 130 -0.09 -16.09 9.76
CA ALA A 130 -1.12 -15.05 9.86
C ALA A 130 -0.51 -13.65 10.08
N ALA A 131 0.48 -13.54 10.97
CA ALA A 131 1.19 -12.28 11.20
C ALA A 131 1.95 -11.80 9.97
N SER A 132 2.65 -12.70 9.27
CA SER A 132 3.37 -12.42 8.02
C SER A 132 2.41 -11.95 6.92
N CYS A 133 1.25 -12.58 6.76
CA CYS A 133 0.26 -12.17 5.76
C CYS A 133 -0.39 -10.81 6.09
N LEU A 134 -0.67 -10.52 7.37
CA LEU A 134 -1.18 -9.20 7.80
C LEU A 134 -0.13 -8.11 7.62
N TYR A 135 1.13 -8.41 7.96
CA TYR A 135 2.24 -7.49 7.74
C TYR A 135 2.39 -7.21 6.24
N GLY A 136 2.41 -8.24 5.39
CA GLY A 136 2.48 -8.07 3.95
C GLY A 136 1.34 -7.23 3.38
N LEU A 137 0.09 -7.46 3.81
CA LEU A 137 -1.03 -6.60 3.41
C LEU A 137 -0.78 -5.12 3.76
N TYR A 138 -0.31 -4.86 4.98
CA TYR A 138 -0.04 -3.51 5.44
C TYR A 138 1.15 -2.87 4.72
N SER A 139 2.28 -3.59 4.58
CA SER A 139 3.48 -3.08 3.92
C SER A 139 3.21 -2.82 2.44
N SER A 140 2.51 -3.73 1.74
CA SER A 140 2.05 -3.54 0.38
C SER A 140 1.17 -2.29 0.25
N ALA A 141 0.14 -2.14 1.09
CA ALA A 141 -0.74 -0.97 1.06
C ALA A 141 0.02 0.34 1.29
N LYS A 142 1.00 0.34 2.19
CA LYS A 142 1.88 1.48 2.46
C LYS A 142 2.77 1.80 1.25
N ALA A 143 3.46 0.81 0.69
CA ALA A 143 4.32 1.00 -0.46
C ALA A 143 3.52 1.53 -1.66
N MET A 144 2.35 0.96 -1.93
CA MET A 144 1.42 1.44 -2.97
C MET A 144 0.96 2.88 -2.71
N ALA A 145 0.66 3.26 -1.46
CA ALA A 145 0.29 4.62 -1.11
C ALA A 145 1.42 5.63 -1.37
N GLU A 146 2.65 5.28 -0.99
CA GLU A 146 3.82 6.12 -1.24
C GLU A 146 4.13 6.24 -2.74
N GLY A 147 4.09 5.12 -3.48
CA GLY A 147 4.29 5.10 -4.92
C GLY A 147 3.24 5.92 -5.65
N ARG A 148 1.98 5.79 -5.22
CA ARG A 148 0.87 6.53 -5.82
C ARG A 148 1.05 8.03 -5.66
N MET A 149 1.35 8.50 -4.45
CA MET A 149 1.61 9.91 -4.21
C MET A 149 2.83 10.42 -5.01
N GLN A 150 3.91 9.63 -5.11
CA GLN A 150 5.08 9.99 -5.91
C GLN A 150 4.72 10.20 -7.38
N VAL A 151 3.97 9.27 -7.98
CA VAL A 151 3.55 9.35 -9.38
C VAL A 151 2.64 10.54 -9.64
N GLU A 152 1.65 10.77 -8.77
CA GLU A 152 0.68 11.84 -8.97
C GLU A 152 1.29 13.24 -8.79
N VAL A 153 2.25 13.40 -7.87
CA VAL A 153 2.99 14.67 -7.74
C VAL A 153 3.93 14.87 -8.93
N LYS A 154 4.63 13.83 -9.38
CA LYS A 154 5.54 13.90 -10.55
C LYS A 154 4.79 14.30 -11.82
N THR A 155 3.65 13.67 -12.07
CA THR A 155 2.84 13.96 -13.27
C THR A 155 2.06 15.27 -13.17
N GLY A 156 1.72 15.73 -11.96
CA GLY A 156 0.97 16.97 -11.75
C GLY A 156 1.83 18.23 -11.71
N ALA A 157 3.03 18.14 -11.13
CA ALA A 157 3.87 19.29 -10.77
C ALA A 157 5.38 19.08 -11.02
N ASP A 158 5.78 18.15 -11.90
CA ASP A 158 7.19 17.85 -12.24
C ASP A 158 8.14 17.82 -11.02
N ALA A 159 7.64 17.22 -9.92
CA ALA A 159 8.28 17.25 -8.61
C ALA A 159 8.11 15.91 -7.88
N GLY A 160 8.96 15.66 -6.88
CA GLY A 160 8.84 14.49 -6.01
C GLY A 160 7.83 14.72 -4.87
N ALA A 161 7.30 13.62 -4.31
CA ALA A 161 6.43 13.70 -3.13
C ALA A 161 7.15 14.30 -1.90
N SER A 162 8.48 14.26 -1.86
CA SER A 162 9.30 14.95 -0.85
C SER A 162 9.08 16.47 -0.86
N ALA A 163 8.96 17.09 -2.04
CA ALA A 163 8.65 18.50 -2.17
C ALA A 163 7.25 18.82 -1.61
N LEU A 164 6.24 18.01 -1.93
CA LEU A 164 4.89 18.17 -1.37
C LEU A 164 4.88 18.03 0.15
N LYS A 165 5.58 17.02 0.69
CA LYS A 165 5.72 16.81 2.15
C LYS A 165 6.40 17.99 2.83
N ALA A 166 7.35 18.63 2.16
CA ALA A 166 8.04 19.81 2.69
C ALA A 166 7.16 21.07 2.70
N VAL A 167 6.37 21.29 1.64
CA VAL A 167 5.54 22.49 1.48
C VAL A 167 4.23 22.39 2.27
N ARG A 168 3.60 21.21 2.31
CA ARG A 168 2.33 20.95 2.99
C ARG A 168 2.37 19.61 3.75
N PRO A 169 3.14 19.50 4.85
CA PRO A 169 3.33 18.23 5.57
C PRO A 169 2.03 17.61 6.07
N VAL A 170 1.13 18.41 6.64
CA VAL A 170 -0.17 17.92 7.14
C VAL A 170 -1.05 17.40 6.00
N LYS A 171 -1.12 18.14 4.88
CA LYS A 171 -1.91 17.72 3.71
C LYS A 171 -1.35 16.44 3.10
N ALA A 172 -0.02 16.37 2.95
CA ALA A 172 0.66 15.18 2.46
C ALA A 172 0.45 13.97 3.38
N ALA A 173 0.49 14.16 4.71
CA ALA A 173 0.22 13.11 5.69
C ALA A 173 -1.23 12.61 5.61
N MET A 174 -2.21 13.51 5.52
CA MET A 174 -3.63 13.14 5.35
C MET A 174 -3.85 12.36 4.06
N LEU A 175 -3.25 12.80 2.95
CA LEU A 175 -3.35 12.09 1.67
C LEU A 175 -2.67 10.73 1.72
N SER A 176 -1.50 10.62 2.36
CA SER A 176 -0.80 9.35 2.55
C SER A 176 -1.63 8.38 3.39
N ALA A 177 -2.21 8.85 4.49
CA ALA A 177 -3.06 8.05 5.37
C ALA A 177 -4.33 7.59 4.65
N TRP A 178 -4.94 8.46 3.84
CA TRP A 178 -6.08 8.10 3.02
C TRP A 178 -5.72 7.07 1.94
N TYR A 179 -4.62 7.26 1.19
CA TYR A 179 -4.18 6.26 0.21
C TYR A 179 -3.85 4.91 0.86
N LEU A 180 -3.18 4.93 2.01
CA LEU A 180 -2.91 3.72 2.79
C LEU A 180 -4.22 3.00 3.14
N GLY A 181 -5.19 3.73 3.68
CA GLY A 181 -6.52 3.17 3.99
C GLY A 181 -7.26 2.68 2.74
N ALA A 182 -7.15 3.38 1.61
CA ALA A 182 -7.76 3.00 0.34
C ALA A 182 -7.15 1.71 -0.23
N PHE A 183 -5.81 1.60 -0.25
CA PHE A 183 -5.15 0.38 -0.71
C PHE A 183 -5.37 -0.78 0.25
N ALA A 184 -5.32 -0.56 1.56
CA ALA A 184 -5.66 -1.59 2.53
C ALA A 184 -7.12 -2.08 2.35
N ALA A 185 -8.06 -1.17 2.08
CA ALA A 185 -9.43 -1.52 1.74
C ALA A 185 -9.51 -2.35 0.47
N GLU A 186 -8.82 -1.94 -0.60
CA GLU A 186 -8.80 -2.63 -1.90
C GLU A 186 -8.21 -4.03 -1.81
N LEU A 187 -7.06 -4.18 -1.14
CA LEU A 187 -6.41 -5.49 -0.95
C LEU A 187 -7.29 -6.42 -0.09
N ALA A 188 -7.86 -5.91 1.01
CA ALA A 188 -8.77 -6.68 1.85
C ALA A 188 -10.07 -7.04 1.12
N ALA A 189 -10.67 -6.10 0.40
CA ALA A 189 -11.86 -6.31 -0.40
C ALA A 189 -11.63 -7.37 -1.47
N PHE A 190 -10.49 -7.29 -2.16
CA PHE A 190 -10.12 -8.29 -3.16
C PHE A 190 -9.95 -9.67 -2.55
N ALA A 191 -9.27 -9.79 -1.40
CA ALA A 191 -9.09 -11.06 -0.73
C ALA A 191 -10.44 -11.69 -0.33
N VAL A 192 -11.31 -10.91 0.32
CA VAL A 192 -12.65 -11.36 0.72
C VAL A 192 -13.50 -11.72 -0.50
N ALA A 193 -13.60 -10.82 -1.48
CA ALA A 193 -14.41 -11.05 -2.67
C ALA A 193 -13.90 -12.23 -3.51
N SER A 194 -12.58 -12.40 -3.65
CA SER A 194 -12.00 -13.50 -4.42
C SER A 194 -12.12 -14.85 -3.72
N ALA A 195 -12.07 -14.88 -2.39
CA ALA A 195 -12.38 -16.05 -1.60
C ALA A 195 -13.86 -16.45 -1.77
N VAL A 196 -14.78 -15.48 -1.80
CA VAL A 196 -16.23 -15.71 -1.90
C VAL A 196 -16.72 -15.98 -3.33
N LEU A 197 -16.18 -15.31 -4.35
CA LEU A 197 -16.71 -15.28 -5.72
C LEU A 197 -15.79 -15.86 -6.80
N HIS A 198 -14.54 -16.17 -6.47
CA HIS A 198 -13.47 -16.55 -7.43
C HIS A 198 -12.79 -15.35 -8.12
N PRO A 199 -11.44 -15.38 -8.26
CA PRO A 199 -10.68 -14.37 -9.02
C PRO A 199 -11.18 -14.14 -10.45
N MET A 200 -11.77 -15.16 -11.08
CA MET A 200 -12.34 -15.04 -12.43
C MET A 200 -13.50 -14.06 -12.51
N ILE A 201 -14.19 -13.79 -11.39
CA ILE A 201 -15.25 -12.78 -11.30
C ILE A 201 -14.71 -11.43 -10.83
N THR A 202 -13.74 -11.44 -9.91
CA THR A 202 -13.22 -10.19 -9.32
C THR A 202 -12.20 -9.48 -10.21
N VAL A 203 -11.25 -10.21 -10.83
CA VAL A 203 -10.18 -9.64 -11.67
C VAL A 203 -10.71 -8.84 -12.86
N PRO A 204 -11.75 -9.26 -13.61
CA PRO A 204 -12.34 -8.43 -14.65
C PRO A 204 -12.80 -7.05 -14.17
N GLY A 205 -13.16 -6.89 -12.90
CA GLY A 205 -13.46 -5.60 -12.31
C GLY A 205 -12.28 -4.62 -12.37
N TYR A 206 -11.05 -5.09 -12.16
CA TYR A 206 -9.85 -4.24 -12.30
C TYR A 206 -9.57 -3.90 -13.76
N LEU A 207 -9.95 -4.77 -14.70
CA LEU A 207 -9.84 -4.46 -16.13
C LEU A 207 -10.75 -3.28 -16.53
N LEU A 208 -11.96 -3.23 -15.96
CA LEU A 208 -12.85 -2.08 -16.13
C LEU A 208 -12.22 -0.79 -15.58
N GLY A 209 -11.49 -0.87 -14.47
CA GLY A 209 -10.74 0.27 -13.91
C GLY A 209 -9.65 0.78 -14.86
N GLY A 210 -8.92 -0.11 -15.53
CA GLY A 210 -7.94 0.27 -16.56
C GLY A 210 -8.56 0.94 -17.77
N MET A 211 -9.70 0.42 -18.24
CA MET A 211 -10.47 1.07 -19.30
C MET A 211 -11.03 2.43 -18.86
N ALA A 212 -11.48 2.57 -17.61
CA ALA A 212 -11.95 3.82 -17.05
C ALA A 212 -10.85 4.88 -17.00
N ASN A 213 -9.62 4.52 -16.63
CA ASN A 213 -8.47 5.42 -16.68
C ASN A 213 -8.11 5.83 -18.12
N GLY A 214 -8.10 4.88 -19.06
CA GLY A 214 -7.88 5.18 -20.48
C GLY A 214 -8.96 6.11 -21.03
N ALA A 215 -10.23 5.85 -20.71
CA ALA A 215 -11.35 6.71 -21.09
C ALA A 215 -11.22 8.12 -20.49
N ALA A 216 -10.81 8.24 -19.23
CA ALA A 216 -10.55 9.53 -18.59
C ALA A 216 -9.43 10.32 -19.29
N ALA A 217 -8.34 9.64 -19.64
CA ALA A 217 -7.22 10.24 -20.39
C ALA A 217 -7.67 10.71 -21.78
N TRP A 218 -8.41 9.88 -22.52
CA TRP A 218 -8.97 10.24 -23.81
C TRP A 218 -9.89 11.47 -23.70
N TRP A 219 -10.78 11.48 -22.71
CA TRP A 219 -11.69 12.59 -22.47
C TRP A 219 -10.97 13.89 -22.12
N ALA A 220 -9.81 13.79 -21.46
CA ALA A 220 -8.92 14.91 -21.17
C ALA A 220 -8.09 15.38 -22.39
N GLY A 221 -8.30 14.78 -23.57
CA GLY A 221 -7.63 15.14 -24.81
C GLY A 221 -6.27 14.46 -25.03
N ALA A 222 -5.93 13.46 -24.22
CA ALA A 222 -4.70 12.69 -24.37
C ALA A 222 -4.76 11.79 -25.61
N ARG A 223 -3.71 11.84 -26.45
CA ARG A 223 -3.62 11.01 -27.68
C ARG A 223 -3.11 9.59 -27.40
N ASP A 224 -2.60 9.36 -26.21
CA ASP A 224 -1.94 8.17 -25.70
C ASP A 224 -2.85 7.32 -24.79
N TYR A 225 -4.18 7.44 -24.92
CA TYR A 225 -5.14 6.74 -24.07
C TYR A 225 -4.98 5.20 -24.04
N VAL A 226 -4.56 4.60 -25.16
CA VAL A 226 -4.25 3.15 -25.24
C VAL A 226 -3.05 2.81 -24.36
N GLN A 227 -2.03 3.67 -24.37
CA GLN A 227 -0.87 3.53 -23.51
C GLN A 227 -1.26 3.72 -22.05
N THR A 228 -2.12 4.68 -21.71
CA THR A 228 -2.61 4.86 -20.33
C THR A 228 -3.40 3.64 -19.83
N ALA A 229 -4.24 3.05 -20.67
CA ALA A 229 -4.95 1.81 -20.34
C ALA A 229 -3.98 0.63 -20.16
N ALA A 230 -3.03 0.46 -21.08
CA ALA A 230 -2.01 -0.58 -21.01
C ALA A 230 -1.13 -0.44 -19.76
N THR A 231 -0.67 0.76 -19.43
CA THR A 231 0.10 1.05 -18.21
C THR A 231 -0.73 0.76 -16.96
N THR A 232 -2.04 1.02 -16.96
CA THR A 232 -2.90 0.65 -15.81
C THR A 232 -3.02 -0.87 -15.64
N PHE A 233 -3.02 -1.64 -16.74
CA PHE A 233 -3.02 -3.10 -16.65
C PHE A 233 -1.69 -3.65 -16.13
N ILE A 234 -0.58 -3.02 -16.50
CA ILE A 234 0.76 -3.37 -16.01
C ILE A 234 0.93 -2.93 -14.55
N THR A 235 0.29 -1.83 -14.14
CA THR A 235 0.40 -1.24 -12.80
C THR A 235 -0.98 -1.19 -12.14
N VAL A 236 -1.44 -2.35 -11.65
CA VAL A 236 -2.80 -2.58 -11.09
C VAL A 236 -3.20 -1.55 -10.01
N VAL A 237 -2.23 -0.95 -9.33
CA VAL A 237 -2.39 0.20 -8.40
C VAL A 237 -3.30 1.29 -8.98
N PHE A 238 -3.15 1.60 -10.27
CA PHE A 238 -3.94 2.62 -10.95
C PHE A 238 -5.41 2.22 -11.12
N ALA A 239 -5.72 0.93 -11.22
CA ALA A 239 -7.08 0.41 -11.30
C ALA A 239 -7.76 0.31 -9.93
N MET A 240 -6.97 0.22 -8.85
CA MET A 240 -7.44 0.14 -7.46
C MET A 240 -7.87 1.51 -6.93
N VAL A 241 -7.03 2.53 -7.11
CA VAL A 241 -7.31 3.89 -6.64
C VAL A 241 -7.03 4.88 -7.77
N GLY A 242 -8.06 5.67 -8.13
CA GLY A 242 -8.01 6.62 -9.25
C GLY A 242 -7.03 7.79 -9.04
N GLU A 243 -6.91 8.69 -10.02
CA GLU A 243 -6.00 9.87 -9.99
C GLU A 243 -6.51 11.03 -9.12
N GLN A 244 -6.78 10.75 -7.84
CA GLN A 244 -7.44 11.71 -6.96
C GLN A 244 -6.52 12.90 -6.62
N THR A 245 -5.28 12.70 -6.15
CA THR A 245 -4.40 13.83 -5.83
C THR A 245 -3.88 14.65 -7.01
N LYS A 246 -3.80 14.06 -8.21
CA LYS A 246 -3.41 14.74 -9.45
C LYS A 246 -4.37 15.89 -9.79
N SER A 247 -5.64 15.77 -9.40
CA SER A 247 -6.64 16.84 -9.56
C SER A 247 -6.23 18.14 -8.86
N PHE A 248 -5.45 18.07 -7.76
CA PHE A 248 -4.97 19.24 -7.04
C PHE A 248 -3.88 20.04 -7.78
N PHE A 249 -3.33 19.51 -8.87
CA PHE A 249 -2.22 20.12 -9.61
C PHE A 249 -2.60 20.50 -11.06
N LYS A 250 -3.88 20.36 -11.44
CA LYS A 250 -4.35 20.78 -12.77
C LYS A 250 -4.31 22.31 -12.94
N THR A 251 -3.99 22.72 -14.15
CA THR A 251 -3.85 24.14 -14.58
C THR A 251 -4.77 24.53 -15.75
N LYS A 252 -5.64 23.63 -16.22
CA LYS A 252 -6.59 23.91 -17.31
C LYS A 252 -7.94 23.27 -17.02
N ALA A 253 -8.96 24.12 -16.93
CA ALA A 253 -10.36 23.73 -16.92
C ALA A 253 -10.77 23.22 -18.31
N SER A 254 -11.09 21.94 -18.43
CA SER A 254 -11.84 21.37 -19.55
C SER A 254 -13.32 21.29 -19.13
N ILE A 255 -14.24 21.44 -20.10
CA ILE A 255 -15.67 21.69 -19.86
C ILE A 255 -16.45 20.45 -19.32
N ALA A 256 -15.77 19.41 -18.84
CA ALA A 256 -16.39 18.21 -18.29
C ALA A 256 -15.77 17.81 -16.93
N LYS A 257 -16.59 17.17 -16.08
CA LYS A 257 -16.27 16.65 -14.74
C LYS A 257 -14.81 16.19 -14.63
N GLY A 258 -14.12 16.53 -13.53
CA GLY A 258 -12.68 16.37 -13.38
C GLY A 258 -12.13 14.97 -13.71
N PRO A 259 -10.81 14.85 -13.98
CA PRO A 259 -10.20 13.63 -14.53
C PRO A 259 -10.34 12.42 -13.59
N GLY A 260 -10.49 12.67 -12.28
CA GLY A 260 -10.70 11.66 -11.26
C GLY A 260 -12.14 11.16 -11.15
N PHE A 261 -13.12 11.75 -11.85
CA PHE A 261 -14.53 11.37 -11.77
C PHE A 261 -14.79 9.98 -12.35
N ILE A 262 -14.32 9.72 -13.58
CA ILE A 262 -14.54 8.44 -14.27
C ILE A 262 -13.90 7.28 -13.49
N PRO A 263 -12.62 7.38 -13.04
CA PRO A 263 -12.00 6.35 -12.19
C PRO A 263 -12.73 6.16 -10.85
N ALA A 264 -13.13 7.25 -10.19
CA ALA A 264 -13.87 7.18 -8.91
C ALA A 264 -15.23 6.45 -9.06
N ALA A 265 -15.98 6.78 -10.11
CA ALA A 265 -17.25 6.12 -10.40
C ALA A 265 -17.06 4.64 -10.71
N SER A 266 -16.01 4.28 -11.45
CA SER A 266 -15.67 2.88 -11.75
C SER A 266 -15.34 2.08 -10.48
N ILE A 267 -14.59 2.67 -9.55
CA ILE A 267 -14.26 2.05 -8.25
C ILE A 267 -15.54 1.82 -7.44
N LEU A 268 -16.41 2.83 -7.37
CA LEU A 268 -17.68 2.75 -6.65
C LEU A 268 -18.56 1.63 -7.22
N LEU A 269 -18.73 1.58 -8.55
CA LEU A 269 -19.52 0.53 -9.22
C LEU A 269 -18.94 -0.86 -8.99
N ARG A 270 -17.61 -1.02 -9.07
CA ARG A 270 -16.92 -2.29 -8.83
C ARG A 270 -17.14 -2.79 -7.40
N LEU A 271 -16.91 -1.94 -6.41
CA LEU A 271 -17.08 -2.30 -4.99
C LEU A 271 -18.53 -2.66 -4.69
N MET A 272 -19.51 -1.88 -5.19
CA MET A 272 -20.92 -2.21 -5.04
C MET A 272 -21.28 -3.55 -5.70
N ALA A 273 -20.76 -3.83 -6.90
CA ALA A 273 -21.01 -5.09 -7.59
C ALA A 273 -20.43 -6.28 -6.82
N TRP A 274 -19.20 -6.18 -6.30
CA TRP A 274 -18.60 -7.22 -5.47
C TRP A 274 -19.40 -7.45 -4.20
N THR A 275 -19.77 -6.39 -3.49
CA THR A 275 -20.60 -6.50 -2.28
C THR A 275 -21.91 -7.21 -2.61
N ALA A 276 -22.65 -6.74 -3.63
CA ALA A 276 -23.91 -7.35 -4.02
C ALA A 276 -23.77 -8.84 -4.34
N LEU A 277 -22.78 -9.21 -5.16
CA LEU A 277 -22.52 -10.60 -5.55
C LEU A 277 -22.16 -11.48 -4.33
N CYS A 278 -21.39 -10.97 -3.37
CA CYS A 278 -21.04 -11.70 -2.14
C CYS A 278 -22.26 -12.03 -1.26
N PHE A 279 -23.34 -11.24 -1.34
CA PHE A 279 -24.59 -11.46 -0.60
C PHE A 279 -25.63 -12.31 -1.34
N LEU A 280 -25.39 -12.63 -2.61
CA LEU A 280 -26.26 -13.53 -3.36
C LEU A 280 -25.90 -14.99 -3.05
N ASP A 281 -26.91 -15.84 -2.94
CA ASP A 281 -26.72 -17.29 -2.98
C ASP A 281 -26.53 -17.68 -4.45
N LEU A 282 -25.28 -17.95 -4.84
CA LEU A 282 -24.91 -18.28 -6.22
C LEU A 282 -24.83 -19.81 -6.32
N PRO A 283 -25.88 -20.50 -6.80
CA PRO A 283 -25.93 -21.96 -6.82
C PRO A 283 -24.89 -22.50 -7.79
N ASN A 284 -23.91 -23.23 -7.26
CA ASN A 284 -22.86 -23.99 -7.97
C ASN A 284 -22.11 -23.19 -9.05
N GLY A 285 -20.82 -22.92 -8.82
CA GLY A 285 -19.95 -22.07 -9.66
C GLY A 285 -20.16 -22.18 -11.18
N LEU A 286 -20.01 -21.05 -11.87
CA LEU A 286 -20.11 -20.91 -13.33
C LEU A 286 -19.10 -21.84 -14.06
N LEU A 287 -19.52 -23.07 -14.38
CA LEU A 287 -18.91 -24.01 -15.37
C LEU A 287 -17.40 -24.36 -15.20
N PRO A 288 -16.92 -25.49 -15.77
CA PRO A 288 -15.73 -26.19 -15.29
C PRO A 288 -14.42 -25.74 -15.96
N LEU A 289 -14.24 -24.46 -16.27
CA LEU A 289 -13.00 -23.98 -16.92
C LEU A 289 -12.15 -23.05 -16.07
N GLY A 290 -12.45 -22.97 -14.77
CA GLY A 290 -11.54 -22.31 -13.84
C GLY A 290 -11.92 -22.34 -12.37
N SER A 291 -13.22 -22.52 -12.04
CA SER A 291 -13.70 -22.47 -10.64
C SER A 291 -14.14 -23.81 -10.01
N LEU A 292 -14.05 -24.93 -10.75
CA LEU A 292 -14.17 -26.31 -10.25
C LEU A 292 -15.37 -26.58 -9.29
N GLY A 293 -16.56 -26.04 -9.57
CA GLY A 293 -17.78 -26.42 -8.82
C GLY A 293 -17.78 -26.06 -7.33
N ARG A 294 -16.88 -25.19 -6.88
CA ARG A 294 -16.83 -24.75 -5.48
C ARG A 294 -18.04 -23.86 -5.14
N PRO A 295 -18.54 -23.88 -3.89
CA PRO A 295 -19.60 -22.96 -3.47
C PRO A 295 -19.12 -21.51 -3.60
N MET A 296 -20.04 -20.58 -3.87
CA MET A 296 -19.76 -19.16 -3.99
C MET A 296 -20.87 -18.33 -3.36
N GLY A 297 -20.57 -17.06 -3.07
CA GLY A 297 -21.55 -16.12 -2.55
C GLY A 297 -21.83 -16.30 -1.05
N LEU A 298 -23.07 -16.06 -0.65
CA LEU A 298 -23.46 -15.93 0.75
C LEU A 298 -23.03 -17.11 1.66
N PRO A 299 -23.13 -18.40 1.26
CA PRO A 299 -22.70 -19.50 2.10
C PRO A 299 -21.20 -19.43 2.46
N VAL A 300 -20.36 -19.12 1.47
CA VAL A 300 -18.90 -18.99 1.67
C VAL A 300 -18.57 -17.75 2.50
N LEU A 301 -19.26 -16.64 2.25
CA LEU A 301 -19.09 -15.42 3.04
C LEU A 301 -19.39 -15.67 4.52
N ARG A 302 -20.46 -16.43 4.79
CA ARG A 302 -20.87 -16.77 6.16
C ARG A 302 -19.81 -17.62 6.85
N GLU A 303 -19.46 -18.75 6.25
CA GLU A 303 -18.55 -19.74 6.84
C GLU A 303 -17.12 -19.21 7.01
N LYS A 304 -16.56 -18.55 5.98
CA LYS A 304 -15.15 -18.12 6.01
C LYS A 304 -14.90 -16.79 6.73
N PHE A 305 -15.90 -15.93 6.85
CA PHE A 305 -15.69 -14.56 7.34
C PHE A 305 -16.68 -14.16 8.44
N LEU A 306 -17.99 -14.27 8.22
CA LEU A 306 -18.98 -13.75 9.20
C LEU A 306 -19.01 -14.57 10.50
N GLU A 307 -18.96 -15.90 10.41
CA GLU A 307 -18.93 -16.78 11.58
C GLU A 307 -17.63 -16.62 12.40
N PRO A 308 -16.43 -16.62 11.76
CA PRO A 308 -15.17 -16.26 12.41
C PRO A 308 -15.22 -14.89 13.11
N ALA A 309 -15.80 -13.88 12.46
CA ALA A 309 -15.92 -12.55 13.04
C ALA A 309 -16.88 -12.52 14.24
N ALA A 310 -18.02 -13.22 14.15
CA ALA A 310 -18.96 -13.36 15.25
C ALA A 310 -18.35 -14.10 16.45
N ALA A 311 -17.58 -15.16 16.20
CA ALA A 311 -16.86 -15.89 17.25
C ALA A 311 -15.82 -14.99 17.94
N SER A 312 -15.09 -14.21 17.14
CA SER A 312 -14.05 -13.29 17.61
C SER A 312 -14.58 -12.15 18.48
N GLN A 313 -15.87 -11.80 18.40
CA GLN A 313 -16.48 -10.75 19.22
C GLN A 313 -16.34 -11.02 20.72
N LYS A 314 -16.53 -12.28 21.15
CA LYS A 314 -16.40 -12.67 22.56
C LYS A 314 -14.96 -12.57 23.05
N ALA A 315 -14.00 -12.98 22.20
CA ALA A 315 -12.59 -12.86 22.50
C ALA A 315 -12.17 -11.39 22.60
N LEU A 316 -12.61 -10.54 21.66
CA LEU A 316 -12.32 -9.11 21.68
C LEU A 316 -12.88 -8.42 22.93
N ALA A 317 -14.11 -8.75 23.34
CA ALA A 317 -14.69 -8.25 24.59
C ALA A 317 -13.87 -8.67 25.82
N CYS A 318 -13.39 -9.91 25.84
CA CYS A 318 -12.51 -10.43 26.90
C CYS A 318 -11.19 -9.63 26.97
N PHE A 319 -10.46 -9.51 25.87
CA PHE A 319 -9.18 -8.78 25.82
C PHE A 319 -9.34 -7.29 26.14
N THR A 320 -10.37 -6.64 25.62
CA THR A 320 -10.63 -5.21 25.90
C THR A 320 -10.98 -4.96 27.37
N SER A 321 -11.71 -5.87 28.01
CA SER A 321 -12.01 -5.78 29.44
C SER A 321 -10.75 -5.89 30.31
N GLN A 322 -9.80 -6.75 29.93
CA GLN A 322 -8.52 -6.91 30.66
C GLN A 322 -7.59 -5.73 30.45
N LEU A 323 -7.47 -5.24 29.21
CA LEU A 323 -6.72 -4.02 28.89
C LEU A 323 -7.26 -2.84 29.70
N TRP A 324 -8.59 -2.65 29.75
CA TRP A 324 -9.21 -1.57 30.49
C TRP A 324 -8.93 -1.63 32.01
N VAL A 325 -8.88 -2.83 32.58
CA VAL A 325 -8.49 -3.03 33.99
C VAL A 325 -7.02 -2.67 34.21
N SER A 326 -6.13 -2.99 33.28
CA SER A 326 -4.70 -2.62 33.34
C SER A 326 -4.44 -1.12 33.16
N PHE A 327 -5.34 -0.37 32.50
CA PHE A 327 -5.19 1.07 32.26
C PHE A 327 -5.86 1.98 33.29
N LYS A 328 -6.47 1.44 34.37
CA LYS A 328 -6.97 2.29 35.47
C LYS A 328 -5.81 3.11 36.07
N PRO A 329 -5.78 4.44 35.90
CA PRO A 329 -4.74 5.26 36.50
C PRO A 329 -5.03 5.43 37.99
N GLU A 330 -3.95 5.34 38.78
CA GLU A 330 -3.76 5.96 40.09
C GLU A 330 -4.36 5.26 41.34
N ALA A 331 -3.46 4.84 42.25
CA ALA A 331 -3.45 5.22 43.68
C ALA A 331 -2.66 4.25 44.60
N ASN A 332 -2.27 3.05 44.16
CA ASN A 332 -1.59 2.06 45.01
C ASN A 332 -0.31 1.49 44.35
N ALA A 333 0.58 2.35 43.87
CA ALA A 333 1.85 1.96 43.24
C ALA A 333 2.95 1.55 44.26
N THR A 334 2.59 0.83 45.32
CA THR A 334 3.57 0.25 46.28
C THR A 334 3.16 -1.14 46.71
N SER A 335 2.82 -2.02 45.77
CA SER A 335 3.07 -3.47 45.83
C SER A 335 2.47 -4.13 44.59
N MET A 336 3.21 -4.17 43.49
CA MET A 336 3.02 -5.24 42.52
C MET A 336 4.37 -5.90 42.33
N SER A 337 4.66 -6.84 43.24
CA SER A 337 5.48 -7.97 42.90
C SER A 337 4.91 -8.58 41.61
N LEU A 338 5.80 -8.82 40.66
CA LEU A 338 5.58 -9.43 39.36
C LEU A 338 5.21 -10.92 39.53
N THR A 339 4.23 -11.22 40.37
CA THR A 339 3.79 -12.55 40.78
C THR A 339 2.29 -12.54 40.91
N GLU A 340 1.62 -12.46 39.77
CA GLU A 340 0.33 -13.13 39.52
C GLU A 340 0.22 -13.27 38.01
N GLU A 341 0.63 -14.44 37.49
CA GLU A 341 0.26 -14.99 36.18
C GLU A 341 -1.26 -15.29 36.11
N VAL A 342 -2.08 -14.43 36.68
CA VAL A 342 -3.51 -14.65 36.85
C VAL A 342 -4.26 -13.69 35.93
N GLN A 343 -4.62 -14.24 34.75
CA GLN A 343 -5.78 -13.92 33.89
C GLN A 343 -5.54 -13.51 32.44
N PHE A 344 -4.35 -13.14 31.96
CA PHE A 344 -4.15 -13.03 30.50
C PHE A 344 -4.34 -14.39 29.78
N GLY A 345 -4.15 -15.50 30.50
CA GLY A 345 -4.34 -16.87 29.98
C GLY A 345 -5.79 -17.35 29.84
N ALA A 346 -6.80 -16.60 30.32
CA ALA A 346 -8.19 -17.01 30.24
C ALA A 346 -8.88 -16.58 28.92
N CYS A 347 -8.42 -15.49 28.30
CA CYS A 347 -8.90 -15.06 27.00
C CYS A 347 -8.13 -15.78 25.90
N SER A 348 -8.81 -16.59 25.09
CA SER A 348 -8.23 -17.24 23.91
C SER A 348 -9.03 -16.86 22.67
N TRP A 349 -8.35 -16.80 21.53
CA TRP A 349 -9.03 -16.58 20.26
C TRP A 349 -9.68 -17.89 19.79
N PRO A 350 -10.97 -17.90 19.44
CA PRO A 350 -11.67 -19.12 19.07
C PRO A 350 -11.15 -19.67 17.73
N ALA A 351 -11.21 -20.99 17.60
CA ALA A 351 -11.32 -21.65 16.29
C ALA A 351 -12.81 -21.60 15.87
N ALA A 352 -13.09 -21.39 14.58
CA ALA A 352 -14.45 -21.24 14.06
C ALA A 352 -14.62 -22.08 12.78
N GLY A 353 -15.61 -22.97 12.76
CA GLY A 353 -15.82 -23.92 11.66
C GLY A 353 -14.58 -24.80 11.45
N GLU A 354 -14.08 -24.85 10.22
CA GLU A 354 -12.84 -25.56 9.86
C GLU A 354 -11.56 -24.73 10.08
N LEU A 355 -11.67 -23.48 10.56
CA LEU A 355 -10.53 -22.59 10.74
C LEU A 355 -9.94 -22.71 12.15
N ASN A 356 -8.62 -22.84 12.21
CA ASN A 356 -7.89 -22.71 13.47
C ASN A 356 -7.91 -21.24 13.97
N SER A 357 -7.45 -21.00 15.21
CA SER A 357 -7.49 -19.67 15.83
C SER A 357 -6.74 -18.60 15.02
N ALA A 358 -5.58 -18.92 14.45
CA ALA A 358 -4.79 -17.96 13.68
C ALA A 358 -5.48 -17.56 12.35
N SER A 359 -6.11 -18.52 11.67
CA SER A 359 -6.88 -18.26 10.45
C SER A 359 -8.17 -17.50 10.77
N THR A 360 -8.78 -17.79 11.91
CA THR A 360 -9.95 -17.05 12.43
C THR A 360 -9.60 -15.58 12.69
N ILE A 361 -8.44 -15.31 13.33
CA ILE A 361 -7.92 -13.94 13.50
C ILE A 361 -7.72 -13.28 12.15
N PHE A 362 -6.98 -13.94 11.25
CA PHE A 362 -6.63 -13.42 9.94
C PHE A 362 -7.86 -13.01 9.11
N ASN A 363 -8.83 -13.93 8.96
CA ASN A 363 -10.04 -13.67 8.19
C ASN A 363 -10.94 -12.62 8.85
N THR A 364 -10.99 -12.59 10.20
CA THR A 364 -11.70 -11.53 10.93
C THR A 364 -11.07 -10.17 10.69
N CYS A 365 -9.74 -10.08 10.73
CA CYS A 365 -9.00 -8.85 10.44
C CYS A 365 -9.24 -8.38 9.00
N LEU A 366 -9.18 -9.28 8.01
CA LEU A 366 -9.49 -8.94 6.62
C LEU A 366 -10.91 -8.41 6.46
N LEU A 367 -11.90 -9.11 7.04
CA LEU A 367 -13.29 -8.66 6.98
C LEU A 367 -13.47 -7.31 7.66
N LEU A 368 -12.85 -7.09 8.83
CA LEU A 368 -12.94 -5.83 9.55
C LEU A 368 -12.29 -4.68 8.76
N LEU A 369 -11.13 -4.90 8.16
CA LEU A 369 -10.49 -3.92 7.27
C LEU A 369 -11.40 -3.57 6.09
N ALA A 370 -11.98 -4.57 5.43
CA ALA A 370 -12.93 -4.34 4.33
C ALA A 370 -14.18 -3.58 4.81
N MET A 371 -14.84 -4.05 5.87
CA MET A 371 -16.10 -3.49 6.39
C MET A 371 -15.94 -2.07 6.96
N VAL A 372 -14.76 -1.69 7.45
CA VAL A 372 -14.51 -0.35 8.00
C VAL A 372 -13.92 0.57 6.93
N LEU A 373 -12.89 0.13 6.22
CA LEU A 373 -12.17 1.00 5.30
C LEU A 373 -12.90 1.20 3.97
N ILE A 374 -13.68 0.24 3.48
CA ILE A 374 -14.49 0.43 2.25
C ILE A 374 -15.52 1.54 2.45
N PRO A 375 -16.38 1.55 3.49
CA PRO A 375 -17.32 2.66 3.69
C PRO A 375 -16.62 4.00 3.87
N ILE A 376 -15.52 4.06 4.61
CA ILE A 376 -14.72 5.29 4.76
C ILE A 376 -14.19 5.75 3.40
N HIS A 377 -13.60 4.84 2.62
CA HIS A 377 -13.10 5.13 1.29
C HIS A 377 -14.22 5.62 0.37
N LEU A 378 -15.36 4.94 0.33
CA LEU A 378 -16.54 5.34 -0.46
C LEU A 378 -17.08 6.70 -0.03
N CYS A 379 -17.18 6.99 1.28
CA CYS A 379 -17.62 8.28 1.80
C CYS A 379 -16.67 9.40 1.38
N ILE A 380 -15.36 9.17 1.45
CA ILE A 380 -14.36 10.14 1.01
C ILE A 380 -14.45 10.35 -0.51
N VAL A 381 -14.58 9.29 -1.29
CA VAL A 381 -14.74 9.38 -2.75
C VAL A 381 -16.01 10.14 -3.12
N VAL A 382 -17.16 9.81 -2.52
CA VAL A 382 -18.43 10.52 -2.74
C VAL A 382 -18.32 11.98 -2.29
N GLY A 383 -17.73 12.23 -1.12
CA GLY A 383 -17.48 13.59 -0.62
C GLY A 383 -16.60 14.40 -1.57
N MET A 384 -15.54 13.80 -2.12
CA MET A 384 -14.71 14.43 -3.15
C MET A 384 -15.53 14.73 -4.41
N LEU A 385 -16.35 13.80 -4.89
CA LEU A 385 -17.16 13.99 -6.10
C LEU A 385 -18.26 15.05 -5.94
N LEU A 386 -18.88 15.15 -4.77
CA LEU A 386 -20.04 16.02 -4.52
C LEU A 386 -19.66 17.40 -3.97
N LEU A 387 -18.63 17.47 -3.10
CA LEU A 387 -18.37 18.66 -2.28
C LEU A 387 -17.09 19.38 -2.67
N ASN A 388 -16.16 18.73 -3.38
CA ASN A 388 -14.91 19.37 -3.74
C ASN A 388 -15.02 20.10 -5.10
N PRO A 389 -14.96 21.44 -5.13
CA PRO A 389 -15.08 22.21 -6.37
C PRO A 389 -13.94 21.94 -7.36
N VAL A 390 -12.82 21.35 -6.92
CA VAL A 390 -11.75 20.89 -7.82
C VAL A 390 -12.20 19.68 -8.66
N TYR A 391 -13.10 18.85 -8.13
CA TYR A 391 -13.67 17.70 -8.83
C TYR A 391 -14.99 18.03 -9.54
N ALA A 392 -15.80 18.89 -8.92
CA ALA A 392 -17.10 19.28 -9.44
C ALA A 392 -17.02 20.40 -10.49
N CYS A 393 -16.05 21.32 -10.37
CA CYS A 393 -15.95 22.55 -11.18
C CYS A 393 -14.53 22.85 -11.70
N GLU A 394 -13.56 21.94 -11.52
CA GLU A 394 -12.15 22.11 -11.95
C GLU A 394 -11.51 23.46 -11.55
N ALA A 395 -11.70 23.89 -10.30
CA ALA A 395 -11.06 25.10 -9.79
C ALA A 395 -9.52 24.98 -9.81
N ASP A 396 -8.84 25.91 -10.50
CA ASP A 396 -7.38 25.95 -10.59
C ASP A 396 -6.72 26.10 -9.20
N ASN A 397 -5.65 25.34 -8.96
CA ASN A 397 -4.78 25.50 -7.78
C ASN A 397 -3.33 25.80 -8.19
N LEU A 398 -3.19 26.80 -9.06
CA LEU A 398 -1.91 27.34 -9.53
C LEU A 398 -0.90 27.61 -8.39
N PRO A 399 -1.30 28.18 -7.22
CA PRO A 399 -0.38 28.47 -6.14
C PRO A 399 0.32 27.24 -5.58
N LEU A 400 -0.40 26.13 -5.38
CA LEU A 400 0.18 24.90 -4.82
C LEU A 400 1.19 24.27 -5.78
N LYS A 401 0.86 24.23 -7.07
CA LYS A 401 1.76 23.68 -8.10
C LYS A 401 3.09 24.44 -8.14
N GLN A 402 3.02 25.77 -8.23
CA GLN A 402 4.21 26.62 -8.28
C GLN A 402 5.06 26.51 -7.02
N GLU A 403 4.43 26.40 -5.84
CA GLU A 403 5.13 26.27 -4.56
C GLU A 403 5.86 24.93 -4.46
N VAL A 404 5.25 23.83 -4.94
CA VAL A 404 5.87 22.50 -4.98
C VAL A 404 7.02 22.44 -5.99
N GLU A 405 6.85 22.99 -7.19
CA GLU A 405 7.90 23.10 -8.21
C GLU A 405 9.09 23.96 -7.72
N ALA A 406 8.80 25.07 -7.04
CA ALA A 406 9.82 25.91 -6.42
C ALA A 406 10.60 25.14 -5.34
N LYS A 407 9.90 24.36 -4.51
CA LYS A 407 10.54 23.55 -3.48
C LYS A 407 11.39 22.42 -4.07
N GLN A 408 10.96 21.79 -5.15
CA GLN A 408 11.76 20.78 -5.85
C GLN A 408 13.07 21.38 -6.37
N ARG A 409 13.02 22.61 -6.94
CA ARG A 409 14.24 23.31 -7.39
C ARG A 409 15.20 23.59 -6.23
N GLU A 410 14.69 23.98 -5.06
CA GLU A 410 15.49 24.15 -3.85
C GLU A 410 16.15 22.84 -3.41
N ILE A 411 15.40 21.73 -3.39
CA ILE A 411 15.92 20.40 -3.05
C ILE A 411 17.03 19.99 -4.03
N ASN A 412 16.82 20.20 -5.33
CA ASN A 412 17.82 19.88 -6.36
C ASN A 412 19.08 20.73 -6.20
N ALA A 413 18.94 22.04 -5.95
CA ALA A 413 20.08 22.93 -5.74
C ALA A 413 20.88 22.55 -4.48
N PHE A 414 20.18 22.23 -3.38
CA PHE A 414 20.80 21.73 -2.15
C PHE A 414 21.56 20.42 -2.38
N ALA A 415 20.95 19.49 -3.14
CA ALA A 415 21.59 18.25 -3.52
C ALA A 415 22.88 18.49 -4.31
N THR A 416 22.85 19.34 -5.34
CA THR A 416 24.04 19.69 -6.13
C THR A 416 25.12 20.34 -5.29
N GLN A 417 24.75 21.22 -4.36
CA GLN A 417 25.72 21.85 -3.44
C GLN A 417 26.38 20.81 -2.53
N ASN A 418 25.62 19.88 -1.97
CA ASN A 418 26.16 18.79 -1.17
C ASN A 418 27.01 17.83 -1.99
N GLU A 419 26.64 17.52 -3.23
CA GLU A 419 27.48 16.71 -4.12
C GLU A 419 28.79 17.42 -4.48
N GLN A 420 28.79 18.75 -4.62
CA GLN A 420 30.02 19.53 -4.85
C GLN A 420 30.90 19.59 -3.60
N ALA A 421 30.30 19.80 -2.42
CA ALA A 421 31.01 19.79 -1.15
C ALA A 421 31.53 18.38 -0.78
N ALA A 422 30.73 17.35 -1.06
CA ALA A 422 31.07 15.95 -0.86
C ALA A 422 31.93 15.38 -2.00
N GLY A 423 32.01 16.02 -3.18
CA GLY A 423 32.94 15.65 -4.24
C GLY A 423 34.41 15.77 -3.83
N GLN A 424 34.70 16.57 -2.79
CA GLN A 424 35.99 16.58 -2.09
C GLN A 424 36.18 15.33 -1.19
N TYR A 425 35.11 14.69 -0.74
CA TYR A 425 35.09 13.47 0.09
C TYR A 425 34.94 12.16 -0.71
N GLU A 426 34.19 12.15 -1.82
CA GLU A 426 34.04 11.00 -2.72
C GLU A 426 35.42 10.57 -3.25
N LEU A 427 36.27 11.53 -3.66
CA LEU A 427 37.67 11.31 -4.07
C LEU A 427 38.53 10.62 -3.01
N LEU A 428 38.21 10.77 -1.72
CA LEU A 428 38.89 10.10 -0.61
C LEU A 428 38.32 8.70 -0.31
N SER A 429 37.05 8.46 -0.61
CA SER A 429 36.38 7.15 -0.42
C SER A 429 36.55 6.16 -1.59
N PHE A 430 37.01 6.65 -2.74
CA PHE A 430 37.43 5.83 -3.89
C PHE A 430 38.88 5.35 -3.78
N LEU A 431 39.62 5.74 -2.73
CA LEU A 431 40.94 5.16 -2.45
C LEU A 431 40.72 3.73 -1.91
N PRO A 432 41.35 2.72 -2.53
CA PRO A 432 41.35 1.38 -1.97
C PRO A 432 42.14 1.39 -0.66
N ASP A 433 41.53 0.87 0.41
CA ASP A 433 42.32 0.21 1.45
C ASP A 433 42.65 -1.22 0.98
#